data_AF-A0A834KRI7-F1
#
_entry.id   AF-A0A834KRI7-F1
#
_cell.length_a   1.000
_cell.length_b   1.000
_cell.length_c   1.000
_cell.angle_alpha   90.00
_cell.angle_beta   90.00
_cell.angle_gamma   90.00
#
_symmetry.space_group_name_H-M   'P 1'
#
loop_
_entity.id
_entity.type
_entity.pdbx_description
1 polymer ?
#
loop_
_entity_poly.entity_id
_entity_poly.type
_entity_poly.pdbx_seq_one_letter_code
_entity_poly.pdbx_strand_id
1 'polypeptide(L)'
;MPGVTGMSLDHMFCSRCREGFVAHEKIVNSHGELWHPQCFVCAQCFRPFPDGIFYEFEGYKYCEHDFHVLFAPCCGKCGEFVIGRVIKAMNANWHPGCFRCEECNGELADAGFIKCQGRALCHTCNARVKAGALGKHICHQCHGVIDDKPLRFRGEVYHPYHFNCTACGIELNSDAREVRSRPGYAANEMNELYCLRCHDKMGIPICGACHRPIEERVVTALGKHWHVEHFVCAKCEKPFLGHRHYEKKGLAYCETHYHQLFGNLCFVCNQVISGDVFTALNKAWCVHHFACAFCDQKMNQKTKFFEFDLKPACKKCYDKFPQELKKRMRRMYDSNPKRIPA
;
A
#
# COMPACT_ATOMS: atom_id res chain seq x y z
N MET A 1 -61.10 71.47 -44.81
CA MET A 1 -59.97 70.95 -45.60
C MET A 1 -58.70 71.24 -44.83
N PRO A 2 -57.78 70.29 -44.56
CA PRO A 2 -57.80 68.84 -44.83
C PRO A 2 -58.10 68.06 -43.52
N GLY A 3 -58.68 66.86 -43.48
CA GLY A 3 -58.51 65.74 -44.41
C GLY A 3 -57.52 64.73 -43.82
N VAL A 4 -57.81 64.15 -42.65
CA VAL A 4 -57.15 62.91 -42.20
C VAL A 4 -58.04 61.74 -42.57
N THR A 5 -57.67 61.18 -43.72
CA THR A 5 -58.12 59.92 -44.30
C THR A 5 -58.31 58.83 -43.25
N GLY A 6 -59.52 58.26 -43.22
CA GLY A 6 -59.75 56.98 -42.56
C GLY A 6 -58.80 55.93 -43.14
N MET A 7 -58.02 55.29 -42.28
CA MET A 7 -57.36 54.04 -42.65
C MET A 7 -58.46 53.00 -42.86
N SER A 8 -58.66 52.56 -44.11
CA SER A 8 -59.59 51.49 -44.43
C SER A 8 -59.24 50.23 -43.63
N LEU A 9 -60.18 49.77 -42.81
CA LEU A 9 -60.10 48.49 -42.09
C LEU A 9 -60.14 47.28 -43.04
N ASP A 10 -60.40 47.49 -44.34
CA ASP A 10 -60.62 46.46 -45.37
C ASP A 10 -59.35 45.68 -45.81
N HIS A 11 -58.17 45.99 -45.25
CA HIS A 11 -56.91 45.31 -45.62
C HIS A 11 -56.15 44.68 -44.45
N MET A 12 -56.71 44.65 -43.25
CA MET A 12 -56.08 44.02 -42.09
C MET A 12 -56.59 42.58 -41.93
N PHE A 13 -55.72 41.59 -42.13
CA PHE A 13 -56.05 40.18 -41.98
C PHE A 13 -55.20 39.52 -40.90
N CYS A 14 -55.80 38.60 -40.15
CA CYS A 14 -55.08 37.79 -39.17
C CYS A 14 -54.14 36.80 -39.86
N SER A 15 -52.87 36.77 -39.47
CA SER A 15 -51.83 35.95 -40.11
C SER A 15 -52.04 34.44 -39.92
N ARG A 16 -52.87 34.03 -38.95
CA ARG A 16 -53.24 32.62 -38.73
C ARG A 16 -54.49 32.18 -39.48
N CYS A 17 -55.63 32.83 -39.23
CA CYS A 17 -56.93 32.41 -39.76
C CYS A 17 -57.29 33.11 -41.08
N ARG A 18 -56.54 34.14 -41.48
CA ARG A 18 -56.75 34.96 -42.69
C ARG A 18 -58.09 35.70 -42.73
N GLU A 19 -58.79 35.79 -41.60
CA GLU A 19 -60.01 36.57 -41.45
C GLU A 19 -59.68 38.04 -41.12
N GLY A 20 -60.60 38.94 -41.44
CA GLY A 20 -60.48 40.37 -41.12
C GLY A 20 -60.83 40.67 -39.65
N PHE A 21 -60.44 41.85 -39.17
CA PHE A 21 -60.70 42.30 -37.79
C PHE A 21 -61.99 43.13 -37.68
N VAL A 22 -62.71 43.00 -36.56
CA VAL A 22 -63.92 43.79 -36.28
C VAL A 22 -63.54 45.16 -35.71
N ALA A 23 -64.38 46.18 -35.94
CA ALA A 23 -64.18 47.51 -35.37
C ALA A 23 -64.12 47.46 -33.83
N HIS A 24 -63.05 48.01 -33.24
CA HIS A 24 -62.73 48.00 -31.80
C HIS A 24 -62.27 46.65 -31.22
N GLU A 25 -61.95 45.66 -32.05
CA GLU A 25 -61.31 44.42 -31.61
C GLU A 25 -59.86 44.66 -31.17
N LYS A 26 -59.42 43.94 -30.13
CA LYS A 26 -58.01 43.98 -29.69
C LYS A 26 -57.15 43.20 -30.68
N ILE A 27 -56.13 43.84 -31.25
CA ILE A 27 -55.21 43.22 -32.21
C ILE A 27 -53.85 43.03 -31.56
N VAL A 28 -53.23 41.86 -31.77
CA VAL A 28 -51.84 41.62 -31.39
C VAL A 28 -50.96 41.88 -32.61
N ASN A 29 -50.03 42.82 -32.49
CA ASN A 29 -49.00 43.08 -33.50
C ASN A 29 -47.69 42.43 -33.05
N SER A 30 -47.15 41.53 -33.85
CA SER A 30 -45.87 40.87 -33.61
C SER A 30 -45.05 40.90 -34.89
N HIS A 31 -43.87 41.54 -34.87
CA HIS A 31 -42.95 41.66 -36.02
C HIS A 31 -43.60 42.14 -37.34
N GLY A 32 -44.64 42.99 -37.27
CA GLY A 32 -45.33 43.51 -38.45
C GLY A 32 -46.47 42.62 -38.96
N GLU A 33 -46.73 41.49 -38.30
CA GLU A 33 -47.87 40.61 -38.55
C GLU A 33 -49.01 40.93 -37.58
N LEU A 34 -50.25 40.91 -38.09
CA LEU A 34 -51.46 41.14 -37.30
C LEU A 34 -52.10 39.80 -36.90
N TRP A 35 -52.53 39.67 -35.66
CA TRP A 35 -53.11 38.45 -35.11
C TRP A 35 -54.30 38.74 -34.20
N HIS A 36 -55.32 37.87 -34.22
CA HIS A 36 -56.29 37.84 -33.13
C HIS A 36 -55.61 37.38 -31.84
N PRO A 37 -56.04 37.88 -30.65
CA PRO A 37 -55.52 37.42 -29.37
C PRO A 37 -55.65 35.90 -29.17
N GLN A 38 -56.69 35.30 -29.73
CA GLN A 38 -56.93 33.85 -29.69
C GLN A 38 -56.13 33.08 -30.74
N CYS A 39 -55.68 33.75 -31.81
CA CYS A 39 -54.85 33.16 -32.85
C CYS A 39 -53.36 33.22 -32.50
N PHE A 40 -52.94 34.21 -31.71
CA PHE A 40 -51.57 34.37 -31.23
C PHE A 40 -51.31 33.52 -29.98
N VAL A 41 -51.18 32.21 -30.19
CA VAL A 41 -51.00 31.21 -29.13
C VAL A 41 -49.92 30.20 -29.52
N CYS A 42 -49.39 29.47 -28.54
CA CYS A 42 -48.41 28.40 -28.78
C CYS A 42 -48.95 27.35 -29.76
N ALA A 43 -48.12 26.92 -30.72
CA ALA A 43 -48.46 25.91 -31.71
C ALA A 43 -48.76 24.53 -31.09
N GLN A 44 -48.20 24.23 -29.91
CA GLN A 44 -48.34 22.93 -29.25
C GLN A 44 -49.45 22.91 -28.20
N CYS A 45 -49.38 23.78 -27.18
CA CYS A 45 -50.40 23.80 -26.12
C CYS A 45 -51.59 24.73 -26.38
N PHE A 46 -51.59 25.52 -27.45
CA PHE A 46 -52.63 26.50 -27.81
C PHE A 46 -52.92 27.56 -26.73
N ARG A 47 -52.03 27.74 -25.76
CA ARG A 47 -52.14 28.79 -24.74
C ARG A 47 -51.53 30.10 -25.24
N PRO A 48 -52.11 31.25 -24.85
CA PRO A 48 -51.50 32.56 -25.12
C PRO A 48 -50.14 32.66 -24.43
N PHE A 49 -49.24 33.45 -25.02
CA PHE A 49 -47.88 33.61 -24.52
C PHE A 49 -47.87 34.49 -23.26
N PRO A 50 -47.44 33.97 -22.10
CA PRO A 50 -47.23 34.78 -20.90
C PRO A 50 -46.23 35.90 -21.20
N ASP A 51 -46.57 37.14 -20.85
CA ASP A 51 -45.74 38.34 -21.05
C ASP A 51 -45.31 38.61 -22.51
N GLY A 52 -45.94 37.93 -23.48
CA GLY A 52 -45.62 38.06 -24.90
C GLY A 52 -44.30 37.39 -25.33
N ILE A 53 -43.69 36.54 -24.49
CA ILE A 53 -42.44 35.84 -24.80
C ILE A 53 -42.74 34.53 -25.54
N PHE A 54 -42.13 34.34 -26.71
CA PHE A 54 -42.28 33.14 -27.52
C PHE A 54 -40.97 32.80 -28.26
N TYR A 55 -40.86 31.54 -28.67
CA TYR A 55 -39.74 31.01 -29.45
C TYR A 55 -40.25 30.61 -30.84
N GLU A 56 -39.53 30.97 -31.89
CA GLU A 56 -39.92 30.63 -33.26
C GLU A 56 -39.01 29.55 -33.84
N PHE A 57 -39.61 28.51 -34.40
CA PHE A 57 -38.90 27.42 -35.08
C PHE A 57 -39.72 26.93 -36.27
N GLU A 58 -39.08 26.86 -37.44
CA GLU A 58 -39.72 26.50 -38.71
C GLU A 58 -41.02 27.28 -39.02
N GLY A 59 -41.09 28.55 -38.60
CA GLY A 59 -42.25 29.43 -38.81
C GLY A 59 -43.40 29.24 -37.81
N TYR A 60 -43.24 28.35 -36.82
CA TYR A 60 -44.19 28.14 -35.74
C TYR A 60 -43.73 28.80 -34.45
N LYS A 61 -44.68 29.36 -33.70
CA LYS A 61 -44.44 30.06 -32.43
C LYS A 61 -44.77 29.13 -31.25
N TYR A 62 -43.79 28.87 -30.40
CA TYR A 62 -43.89 27.97 -29.23
C TYR A 62 -43.70 28.75 -27.93
N CYS A 63 -44.36 28.32 -26.86
CA CYS A 63 -44.03 28.81 -25.52
C CYS A 63 -42.68 28.21 -25.09
N GLU A 64 -42.01 28.85 -24.12
CA GLU A 64 -40.71 28.39 -23.60
C GLU A 64 -40.73 26.91 -23.19
N HIS A 65 -41.79 26.48 -22.51
CA HIS A 65 -41.93 25.11 -22.03
C HIS A 65 -41.99 24.11 -23.19
N ASP A 66 -42.92 24.30 -24.14
CA ASP A 66 -43.11 23.38 -25.26
C ASP A 66 -41.90 23.40 -26.21
N PHE A 67 -41.26 24.55 -26.37
CA PHE A 67 -40.03 24.67 -27.16
C PHE A 67 -38.91 23.81 -26.56
N HIS A 68 -38.69 23.88 -25.24
CA HIS A 68 -37.72 23.03 -24.58
C HIS A 68 -38.10 21.54 -24.63
N VAL A 69 -39.38 21.19 -24.45
CA VAL A 69 -39.82 19.79 -24.51
C VAL A 69 -39.58 19.15 -25.88
N LEU A 70 -39.82 19.90 -26.96
CA LEU A 70 -39.70 19.37 -28.31
C LEU A 70 -38.27 19.36 -28.83
N PHE A 71 -37.43 20.31 -28.41
CA PHE A 71 -36.15 20.58 -29.06
C PHE A 71 -34.93 20.55 -28.12
N ALA A 72 -35.10 20.64 -26.79
CA ALA A 72 -33.97 20.62 -25.87
C ALA A 72 -33.46 19.17 -25.64
N PRO A 73 -32.13 18.95 -25.65
CA PRO A 73 -31.57 17.64 -25.37
C PRO A 73 -31.74 17.27 -23.90
N CYS A 74 -32.15 16.04 -23.61
CA CYS A 74 -32.24 15.52 -22.25
C CYS A 74 -30.87 15.05 -21.73
N CYS A 75 -30.60 15.31 -20.45
CA CYS A 75 -29.39 14.83 -19.81
C CYS A 75 -29.46 13.32 -19.54
N GLY A 76 -28.43 12.58 -19.96
CA GLY A 76 -28.32 11.14 -19.72
C GLY A 76 -28.21 10.73 -18.25
N LYS A 77 -28.00 11.67 -17.31
CA LYS A 77 -27.94 11.40 -15.87
C LYS A 77 -29.27 11.66 -15.16
N CYS A 78 -29.79 12.88 -15.27
CA CYS A 78 -30.99 13.30 -14.53
C CYS A 78 -32.28 13.23 -15.35
N GLY A 79 -32.20 13.04 -16.68
CA GLY A 79 -33.36 13.02 -17.56
C GLY A 79 -33.94 14.40 -17.91
N GLU A 80 -33.55 15.45 -17.20
CA GLU A 80 -34.03 16.82 -17.40
C GLU A 80 -33.44 17.48 -18.65
N PHE A 81 -34.14 18.49 -19.17
CA PHE A 81 -33.67 19.28 -20.31
C PHE A 81 -32.37 20.04 -19.99
N VAL A 82 -31.41 19.98 -20.90
CA VAL A 82 -30.15 20.74 -20.81
C VAL A 82 -30.35 22.10 -21.45
N ILE A 83 -30.58 23.12 -20.62
CA ILE A 83 -30.70 24.51 -21.06
C ILE A 83 -29.30 25.15 -21.02
N GLY A 84 -28.86 25.73 -22.14
CA GLY A 84 -27.56 26.39 -22.27
C GLY A 84 -26.43 25.46 -22.71
N ARG A 85 -25.31 25.42 -21.97
CA ARG A 85 -24.11 24.64 -22.35
C ARG A 85 -24.40 23.14 -22.24
N VAL A 86 -24.31 22.42 -23.36
CA VAL A 86 -24.47 20.96 -23.42
C VAL A 86 -23.14 20.25 -23.61
N ILE A 87 -22.91 19.19 -22.83
CA ILE A 87 -21.77 18.28 -23.03
C ILE A 87 -22.26 17.11 -23.88
N LYS A 88 -21.67 16.93 -25.07
CA LYS A 88 -21.93 15.79 -25.97
C LYS A 88 -20.82 14.76 -25.81
N ALA A 89 -21.09 13.70 -25.05
CA ALA A 89 -20.09 12.68 -24.72
C ALA A 89 -20.76 11.34 -24.44
N MET A 90 -20.03 10.23 -24.59
CA MET A 90 -20.54 8.89 -24.26
C MET A 90 -21.84 8.52 -24.99
N ASN A 91 -22.04 9.01 -26.21
CA ASN A 91 -23.27 8.87 -27.01
C ASN A 91 -24.54 9.44 -26.32
N ALA A 92 -24.38 10.41 -25.43
CA ALA A 92 -25.49 11.10 -24.76
C ALA A 92 -25.19 12.60 -24.57
N ASN A 93 -26.20 13.34 -24.12
CA ASN A 93 -26.09 14.75 -23.75
C ASN A 93 -26.08 14.88 -22.23
N TRP A 94 -25.36 15.87 -21.70
CA TRP A 94 -25.23 16.04 -20.25
C TRP A 94 -25.19 17.52 -19.85
N HIS A 95 -25.72 17.84 -18.67
CA HIS A 95 -25.37 19.10 -18.02
C HIS A 95 -23.87 19.08 -17.64
N PRO A 96 -23.18 20.23 -17.65
CA PRO A 96 -21.79 20.32 -17.21
C PRO A 96 -21.57 19.74 -15.81
N GLY A 97 -22.47 20.06 -14.87
CA GLY A 97 -22.45 19.53 -13.50
C GLY A 97 -22.94 18.08 -13.37
N CYS A 98 -23.56 17.50 -14.40
CA CYS A 98 -24.00 16.09 -14.39
C CYS A 98 -22.97 15.14 -15.01
N PHE A 99 -22.12 15.63 -15.90
CA PHE A 99 -21.04 14.85 -16.49
C PHE A 99 -19.86 14.73 -15.52
N ARG A 100 -19.86 13.67 -14.72
CA ARG A 100 -18.91 13.46 -13.61
C ARG A 100 -18.13 12.17 -13.77
N CYS A 101 -16.94 12.16 -13.18
CA CYS A 101 -16.09 10.97 -13.13
C CYS A 101 -16.79 9.87 -12.33
N GLU A 102 -16.85 8.66 -12.88
CA GLU A 102 -17.53 7.54 -12.20
C GLU A 102 -16.80 7.03 -10.93
N GLU A 103 -15.53 7.41 -10.75
CA GLU A 103 -14.71 7.00 -9.60
C GLU A 103 -14.63 8.07 -8.50
N CYS A 104 -14.37 9.34 -8.85
CA CYS A 104 -14.22 10.42 -7.87
C CYS A 104 -15.38 11.41 -7.84
N ASN A 105 -16.38 11.25 -8.72
CA ASN A 105 -17.53 12.14 -8.87
C ASN A 105 -17.17 13.62 -9.17
N GLY A 106 -15.93 13.90 -9.57
CA GLY A 106 -15.47 15.21 -10.01
C GLY A 106 -16.05 15.58 -11.38
N GLU A 107 -16.31 16.87 -11.60
CA GLU A 107 -16.88 17.38 -12.84
C GLU A 107 -15.88 17.27 -14.00
N LEU A 108 -16.32 16.69 -15.12
CA LEU A 108 -15.48 16.39 -16.28
C LEU A 108 -15.62 17.41 -17.41
N ALA A 109 -16.59 18.32 -17.32
CA ALA A 109 -16.96 19.25 -18.39
C ALA A 109 -15.78 20.12 -18.86
N ASP A 110 -14.92 20.54 -17.94
CA ASP A 110 -13.76 21.40 -18.23
C ASP A 110 -12.41 20.68 -18.03
N ALA A 111 -12.36 19.68 -17.16
CA ALA A 111 -11.13 18.94 -16.83
C ALA A 111 -10.73 17.89 -17.89
N GLY A 112 -11.62 17.57 -18.83
CA GLY A 112 -11.41 16.49 -19.80
C GLY A 112 -11.64 15.10 -19.21
N PHE A 113 -11.89 14.11 -20.08
CA PHE A 113 -12.17 12.74 -19.67
C PHE A 113 -11.56 11.70 -20.61
N ILE A 114 -11.42 10.49 -20.10
CA ILE A 114 -11.02 9.30 -20.85
C ILE A 114 -12.14 8.27 -20.74
N LYS A 115 -12.56 7.72 -21.89
CA LYS A 115 -13.49 6.59 -21.96
C LYS A 115 -12.73 5.30 -21.66
N CYS A 116 -13.07 4.62 -20.57
CA CYS A 116 -12.48 3.35 -20.19
C CYS A 116 -13.59 2.32 -19.92
N GLN A 117 -13.67 1.26 -20.73
CA GLN A 117 -14.69 0.20 -20.60
C GLN A 117 -16.15 0.71 -20.53
N GLY A 118 -16.46 1.77 -21.28
CA GLY A 118 -17.81 2.36 -21.25
C GLY A 118 -18.06 3.32 -20.09
N ARG A 119 -17.06 3.61 -19.25
CA ARG A 119 -17.11 4.59 -18.15
C ARG A 119 -16.38 5.88 -18.50
N ALA A 120 -16.85 7.01 -17.99
CA ALA A 120 -16.18 8.30 -18.11
C ALA A 120 -15.32 8.58 -16.87
N LEU A 121 -14.00 8.58 -17.04
CA LEU A 121 -13.05 8.78 -15.95
C LEU A 121 -12.23 10.05 -16.19
N CYS A 122 -11.90 10.78 -15.12
CA CYS A 122 -10.89 11.84 -15.22
C CYS A 122 -9.50 11.22 -15.48
N HIS A 123 -8.57 12.02 -15.97
CA HIS A 123 -7.20 11.58 -16.26
C HIS A 123 -6.54 10.86 -15.08
N THR A 124 -6.70 11.39 -13.86
CA THR A 124 -6.17 10.82 -12.62
C THR A 124 -6.79 9.46 -12.28
N CYS A 125 -8.12 9.34 -12.34
CA CYS A 125 -8.80 8.08 -12.02
C CYS A 125 -8.51 7.00 -13.07
N ASN A 126 -8.44 7.37 -14.35
CA ASN A 126 -8.03 6.45 -15.41
C ASN A 126 -6.58 5.99 -15.23
N ALA A 127 -5.65 6.88 -14.87
CA ALA A 127 -4.27 6.52 -14.55
C ALA A 127 -4.23 5.54 -13.36
N ARG A 128 -5.09 5.71 -12.35
CA ARG A 128 -5.19 4.78 -11.22
C ARG A 128 -5.68 3.40 -11.59
N VAL A 129 -6.75 3.31 -12.38
CA VAL A 129 -7.26 2.04 -12.87
C VAL A 129 -6.21 1.32 -13.72
N LYS A 130 -5.47 2.04 -14.58
CA LYS A 130 -4.37 1.47 -15.38
C LYS A 130 -3.18 1.03 -14.53
N ALA A 131 -2.79 1.81 -13.51
CA ALA A 131 -1.69 1.48 -12.63
C ALA A 131 -1.98 0.23 -11.80
N GLY A 132 -3.20 0.10 -11.26
CA GLY A 132 -3.64 -1.10 -10.53
C GLY A 132 -3.58 -2.38 -11.37
N ALA A 133 -3.93 -2.31 -12.66
CA ALA A 133 -3.84 -3.45 -13.56
C ALA A 133 -2.39 -3.90 -13.87
N LEU A 134 -1.42 -2.99 -13.73
CA LEU A 134 0.00 -3.23 -14.04
C LEU A 134 0.87 -3.37 -12.77
N GLY A 135 0.30 -3.28 -11.58
CA GLY A 135 1.05 -3.27 -10.31
C GLY A 135 1.93 -2.03 -10.12
N LYS A 136 1.65 -0.92 -10.82
CA LYS A 136 2.41 0.33 -10.75
C LYS A 136 1.85 1.26 -9.67
N HIS A 137 2.70 2.16 -9.16
CA HIS A 137 2.33 3.16 -8.16
C HIS A 137 1.96 4.51 -8.79
N ILE A 138 1.19 5.34 -8.07
CA ILE A 138 0.82 6.70 -8.51
C ILE A 138 1.41 7.68 -7.51
N CYS A 139 2.10 8.69 -8.00
CA CYS A 139 2.65 9.72 -7.14
C CYS A 139 1.54 10.55 -6.49
N HIS A 140 1.63 10.75 -5.18
CA HIS A 140 0.69 11.56 -4.42
C HIS A 140 0.73 13.05 -4.82
N GLN A 141 1.89 13.58 -5.24
CA GLN A 141 2.07 14.99 -5.59
C GLN A 141 1.65 15.34 -7.01
N CYS A 142 2.10 14.60 -8.02
CA CYS A 142 1.79 14.90 -9.43
C CYS A 142 0.67 14.04 -10.02
N HIS A 143 0.19 13.04 -9.29
CA HIS A 143 -0.80 12.05 -9.75
C HIS A 143 -0.41 11.27 -11.01
N GLY A 144 0.86 11.36 -11.43
CA GLY A 144 1.44 10.58 -12.51
C GLY A 144 1.76 9.15 -12.07
N VAL A 145 1.85 8.25 -13.04
CA VAL A 145 2.31 6.87 -12.81
C VAL A 145 3.81 6.89 -12.54
N ILE A 146 4.25 6.10 -11.56
CA ILE A 146 5.66 5.88 -11.22
C ILE A 146 6.09 4.61 -11.96
N ASP A 147 6.97 4.78 -12.96
CA ASP A 147 7.52 3.66 -13.74
C ASP A 147 8.67 2.95 -13.01
N ASP A 148 9.44 3.71 -12.21
CA ASP A 148 10.58 3.23 -11.43
C ASP A 148 10.20 2.91 -9.96
N LYS A 149 11.20 2.61 -9.12
CA LYS A 149 10.99 2.42 -7.68
C LYS A 149 10.46 3.72 -7.04
N PRO A 150 9.32 3.67 -6.33
CA PRO A 150 8.75 4.85 -5.68
C PRO A 150 9.56 5.25 -4.44
N LEU A 151 9.61 6.56 -4.17
CA LEU A 151 10.05 7.07 -2.87
C LEU A 151 8.86 7.08 -1.91
N ARG A 152 9.05 6.57 -0.69
CA ARG A 152 8.04 6.62 0.38
C ARG A 152 8.37 7.73 1.34
N PHE A 153 7.40 8.58 1.63
CA PHE A 153 7.54 9.67 2.58
C PHE A 153 6.22 9.90 3.31
N ARG A 154 6.26 9.86 4.65
CA ARG A 154 5.07 10.05 5.52
C ARG A 154 3.92 9.10 5.20
N GLY A 155 4.22 7.87 4.79
CA GLY A 155 3.24 6.83 4.44
C GLY A 155 2.73 6.87 2.98
N GLU A 156 2.97 7.96 2.26
CA GLU A 156 2.57 8.13 0.87
C GLU A 156 3.71 7.79 -0.10
N VAL A 157 3.37 7.59 -1.38
CA VAL A 157 4.33 7.27 -2.45
C VAL A 157 4.49 8.43 -3.42
N TYR A 158 5.72 8.70 -3.83
CA TYR A 158 6.05 9.81 -4.70
C TYR A 158 7.11 9.43 -5.72
N HIS A 159 7.20 10.21 -6.79
CA HIS A 159 8.42 10.21 -7.59
C HIS A 159 9.59 10.77 -6.77
N PRO A 160 10.78 10.17 -6.85
CA PRO A 160 11.94 10.67 -6.11
C PRO A 160 12.35 12.11 -6.48
N TYR A 161 12.22 12.48 -7.76
CA TYR A 161 12.62 13.79 -8.29
C TYR A 161 11.84 14.98 -7.70
N HIS A 162 10.73 14.73 -6.99
CA HIS A 162 10.00 15.79 -6.30
C HIS A 162 10.70 16.31 -5.05
N PHE A 163 11.73 15.62 -4.57
CA PHE A 163 12.38 15.93 -3.31
C PHE A 163 13.87 16.15 -3.48
N ASN A 164 14.40 17.03 -2.64
CA ASN A 164 15.81 17.30 -2.50
C ASN A 164 16.25 16.91 -1.09
N CYS A 165 17.49 16.43 -0.95
CA CYS A 165 18.05 16.10 0.35
C CYS A 165 18.11 17.34 1.23
N THR A 166 17.59 17.25 2.47
CA THR A 166 17.64 18.37 3.42
C THR A 166 19.08 18.82 3.72
N ALA A 167 20.05 17.89 3.77
CA ALA A 167 21.43 18.22 4.09
C ALA A 167 22.24 18.79 2.92
N CYS A 168 22.10 18.25 1.70
CA CYS A 168 22.97 18.62 0.57
C CYS A 168 22.24 19.24 -0.63
N GLY A 169 20.91 19.34 -0.59
CA GLY A 169 20.09 19.92 -1.66
C GLY A 169 20.03 19.10 -2.96
N ILE A 170 20.74 17.98 -3.06
CA ILE A 170 20.74 17.13 -4.27
C ILE A 170 19.38 16.44 -4.41
N GLU A 171 18.90 16.36 -5.64
CA GLU A 171 17.69 15.62 -6.01
C GLU A 171 17.76 14.17 -5.50
N LEU A 172 16.68 13.73 -4.88
CA LEU A 172 16.61 12.42 -4.27
C LEU A 172 16.28 11.35 -5.30
N ASN A 173 16.80 10.15 -5.05
CA ASN A 173 16.43 8.94 -5.76
C ASN A 173 15.56 8.04 -4.86
N SER A 174 15.16 6.87 -5.36
CA SER A 174 14.35 5.91 -4.61
C SER A 174 15.04 5.39 -3.33
N ASP A 175 16.34 5.62 -3.17
CA ASP A 175 17.13 5.20 -2.01
C ASP A 175 17.20 6.27 -0.89
N ALA A 176 16.51 7.40 -1.06
CA ALA A 176 16.42 8.37 0.01
C ALA A 176 15.72 7.80 1.25
N ARG A 177 16.03 8.40 2.41
CA ARG A 177 15.56 7.95 3.72
C ARG A 177 14.89 9.10 4.45
N GLU A 178 13.69 8.81 4.92
CA GLU A 178 12.96 9.67 5.85
C GLU A 178 13.59 9.53 7.24
N VAL A 179 13.91 10.67 7.86
CA VAL A 179 14.39 10.78 9.23
C VAL A 179 13.35 11.55 10.02
N ARG A 180 12.86 10.95 11.10
CA ARG A 180 11.88 11.58 11.99
C ARG A 180 12.57 12.61 12.88
N SER A 181 11.83 13.67 13.23
CA SER A 181 12.36 14.72 14.08
C SER A 181 12.83 14.17 15.44
N ARG A 182 14.05 14.56 15.83
CA ARG A 182 14.67 14.22 17.11
C ARG A 182 14.90 15.52 17.89
N PRO A 183 14.39 15.62 19.14
CA PRO A 183 14.76 16.74 20.01
C PRO A 183 16.28 16.81 20.17
N GLY A 184 16.88 17.94 19.79
CA GLY A 184 18.32 18.22 19.94
C GLY A 184 19.21 17.93 18.72
N TYR A 185 18.67 17.47 17.59
CA TYR A 185 19.44 17.27 16.34
C TYR A 185 18.82 17.91 15.09
N ALA A 186 17.50 18.13 15.04
CA ALA A 186 16.83 18.84 13.96
C ALA A 186 16.00 20.00 14.53
N ALA A 187 15.99 21.14 13.84
CA ALA A 187 15.32 22.38 14.29
C ALA A 187 13.78 22.36 14.09
N ASN A 188 13.23 21.34 13.44
CA ASN A 188 11.84 21.29 13.01
C ASN A 188 11.11 20.04 13.54
N GLU A 189 9.82 20.16 13.87
CA GLU A 189 8.93 19.06 14.34
C GLU A 189 8.49 18.09 13.23
N MET A 190 9.04 18.23 12.03
CA MET A 190 8.59 17.53 10.83
C MET A 190 9.60 16.48 10.36
N ASN A 191 9.10 15.36 9.81
CA ASN A 191 9.95 14.36 9.16
C ASN A 191 10.61 14.98 7.91
N GLU A 192 11.89 14.68 7.72
CA GLU A 192 12.75 15.23 6.67
C GLU A 192 13.37 14.10 5.84
N LEU A 193 13.76 14.40 4.60
CA LEU A 193 14.33 13.41 3.68
C LEU A 193 15.82 13.66 3.45
N TYR A 194 16.60 12.61 3.57
CA TYR A 194 18.04 12.63 3.36
C TYR A 194 18.42 11.64 2.25
N CYS A 195 19.37 12.02 1.40
CA CYS A 195 19.98 11.05 0.49
C CYS A 195 20.75 10.01 1.30
N LEU A 196 20.95 8.82 0.74
CA LEU A 196 21.63 7.72 1.44
C LEU A 196 22.99 8.13 2.02
N ARG A 197 23.78 8.91 1.26
CA ARG A 197 25.08 9.42 1.71
C ARG A 197 24.98 10.32 2.94
N CYS A 198 24.02 11.26 2.96
CA CYS A 198 23.85 12.17 4.08
C CYS A 198 23.23 11.46 5.28
N HIS A 199 22.34 10.50 5.04
CA HIS A 199 21.82 9.60 6.07
C HIS A 199 22.94 8.82 6.77
N ASP A 200 23.83 8.18 6.01
CA ASP A 200 24.91 7.36 6.57
C ASP A 200 25.92 8.20 7.37
N LYS A 201 26.18 9.45 6.94
CA LYS A 201 27.02 10.39 7.69
C LYS A 201 26.44 10.78 9.06
N MET A 202 25.11 10.70 9.23
CA MET A 202 24.48 10.98 10.53
C MET A 202 24.69 9.84 11.54
N GLY A 203 25.25 8.70 11.13
CA GLY A 203 25.58 7.59 12.03
C GLY A 203 24.34 6.91 12.63
N ILE A 204 23.18 7.00 11.98
CA ILE A 204 21.94 6.39 12.45
C ILE A 204 22.06 4.86 12.25
N PRO A 205 22.06 4.05 13.34
CA PRO A 205 22.26 2.62 13.23
C PRO A 205 21.09 1.96 12.48
N ILE A 206 21.39 1.14 11.47
CA ILE A 206 20.38 0.44 10.67
C ILE A 206 20.16 -0.97 11.21
N CYS A 207 18.89 -1.32 11.44
CA CYS A 207 18.53 -2.65 11.90
C CYS A 207 18.82 -3.71 10.83
N GLY A 208 19.62 -4.71 11.18
CA GLY A 208 20.02 -5.81 10.30
C GLY A 208 18.88 -6.73 9.85
N ALA A 209 17.72 -6.70 10.53
CA ALA A 209 16.53 -7.46 10.17
C ALA A 209 15.56 -6.71 9.24
N CYS A 210 15.08 -5.51 9.63
CA CYS A 210 14.08 -4.77 8.87
C CYS A 210 14.67 -3.71 7.92
N HIS A 211 15.99 -3.48 7.96
CA HIS A 211 16.70 -2.46 7.19
C HIS A 211 16.16 -1.02 7.39
N ARG A 212 15.51 -0.77 8.53
CA ARG A 212 15.06 0.57 8.95
C ARG A 212 16.03 1.19 9.95
N PRO A 213 16.13 2.52 10.00
CA PRO A 213 16.90 3.22 11.02
C PRO A 213 16.36 2.90 12.42
N ILE A 214 17.25 2.74 13.40
CA ILE A 214 16.91 2.51 14.80
C ILE A 214 16.95 3.86 15.51
N GLU A 215 15.77 4.39 15.82
CA GLU A 215 15.60 5.69 16.46
C GLU A 215 15.71 5.62 18.00
N GLU A 216 15.46 4.44 18.57
CA GLU A 216 15.42 4.20 20.02
C GLU A 216 16.64 3.41 20.52
N ARG A 217 16.45 2.51 21.50
CA ARG A 217 17.49 1.62 22.01
C ARG A 217 17.99 0.70 20.90
N VAL A 218 19.29 0.78 20.63
CA VAL A 218 20.00 -0.10 19.72
C VAL A 218 20.59 -1.29 20.46
N VAL A 219 20.43 -2.49 19.89
CA VAL A 219 21.20 -3.67 20.26
C VAL A 219 22.35 -3.81 19.27
N THR A 220 23.58 -3.83 19.76
CA THR A 220 24.78 -4.06 18.93
C THR A 220 25.29 -5.47 19.21
N ALA A 221 25.14 -6.37 18.23
CA ALA A 221 25.51 -7.78 18.33
C ALA A 221 25.78 -8.35 16.93
N LEU A 222 26.60 -9.39 16.83
CA LEU A 222 26.94 -10.06 15.55
C LEU A 222 27.53 -9.09 14.50
N GLY A 223 28.25 -8.04 14.93
CA GLY A 223 28.80 -7.01 14.05
C GLY A 223 27.75 -6.12 13.36
N LYS A 224 26.49 -6.13 13.82
CA LYS A 224 25.37 -5.35 13.27
C LYS A 224 24.59 -4.66 14.38
N HIS A 225 23.68 -3.79 13.98
CA HIS A 225 22.73 -3.12 14.86
C HIS A 225 21.33 -3.70 14.66
N TRP A 226 20.52 -3.73 15.71
CA TRP A 226 19.18 -4.34 15.72
C TRP A 226 18.23 -3.53 16.59
N HIS A 227 16.94 -3.49 16.22
CA HIS A 227 15.89 -3.13 17.17
C HIS A 227 15.85 -4.17 18.29
N VAL A 228 15.49 -3.75 19.51
CA VAL A 228 15.36 -4.65 20.67
C VAL A 228 14.41 -5.81 20.39
N GLU A 229 13.33 -5.56 19.64
CA GLU A 229 12.34 -6.55 19.22
C GLU A 229 12.78 -7.44 18.04
N HIS A 230 13.71 -6.97 17.21
CA HIS A 230 14.18 -7.73 16.04
C HIS A 230 15.43 -8.56 16.32
N PHE A 231 16.10 -8.34 17.46
CA PHE A 231 17.16 -9.23 17.90
C PHE A 231 16.54 -10.47 18.55
N VAL A 232 16.28 -11.48 17.71
CA VAL A 232 15.52 -12.68 18.06
C VAL A 232 16.35 -13.96 17.93
N CYS A 233 15.91 -15.02 18.60
CA CYS A 233 16.48 -16.35 18.40
C CYS A 233 16.14 -16.87 17.00
N ALA A 234 17.14 -17.32 16.24
CA ALA A 234 16.98 -17.85 14.89
C ALA A 234 16.13 -19.13 14.77
N LYS A 235 15.72 -19.76 15.89
CA LYS A 235 14.91 -20.99 15.91
C LYS A 235 13.46 -20.76 16.34
N CYS A 236 13.22 -19.90 17.33
CA CYS A 236 11.86 -19.64 17.84
C CYS A 236 11.36 -18.23 17.60
N GLU A 237 12.19 -17.36 17.02
CA GLU A 237 11.86 -15.99 16.65
C GLU A 237 11.44 -15.11 17.85
N LYS A 238 11.68 -15.58 19.08
CA LYS A 238 11.41 -14.79 20.29
C LYS A 238 12.54 -13.76 20.50
N PRO A 239 12.20 -12.49 20.79
CA PRO A 239 13.18 -11.46 21.07
C PRO A 239 13.92 -11.73 22.37
N PHE A 240 15.20 -11.37 22.41
CA PHE A 240 16.01 -11.55 23.62
C PHE A 240 15.69 -10.52 24.69
N LEU A 241 15.26 -9.31 24.35
CA LEU A 241 14.92 -8.23 25.31
C LEU A 241 16.00 -7.98 26.40
N GLY A 242 17.27 -8.26 26.09
CA GLY A 242 18.40 -8.15 27.03
C GLY A 242 18.79 -9.46 27.72
N HIS A 243 18.05 -10.56 27.55
CA HIS A 243 18.46 -11.89 27.97
C HIS A 243 19.69 -12.38 27.20
N ARG A 244 20.44 -13.30 27.84
CA ARG A 244 21.65 -13.89 27.28
C ARG A 244 21.33 -14.65 25.98
N HIS A 245 22.19 -14.47 24.99
CA HIS A 245 22.12 -15.14 23.69
C HIS A 245 23.44 -15.87 23.41
N TYR A 246 23.40 -16.83 22.48
CA TYR A 246 24.55 -17.61 22.06
C TYR A 246 24.71 -17.52 20.54
N GLU A 247 25.93 -17.22 20.09
CA GLU A 247 26.25 -17.06 18.67
C GLU A 247 26.78 -18.36 18.06
N LYS A 248 26.26 -18.75 16.89
CA LYS A 248 26.84 -19.79 16.03
C LYS A 248 26.66 -19.43 14.56
N LYS A 249 27.76 -19.44 13.79
CA LYS A 249 27.75 -19.15 12.33
C LYS A 249 27.05 -17.81 11.99
N GLY A 250 27.23 -16.78 12.83
CA GLY A 250 26.62 -15.46 12.64
C GLY A 250 25.12 -15.39 12.94
N LEU A 251 24.54 -16.39 13.61
CA LEU A 251 23.15 -16.41 14.07
C LEU A 251 23.10 -16.46 15.60
N ALA A 252 22.10 -15.77 16.18
CA ALA A 252 21.84 -15.79 17.62
C ALA A 252 20.79 -16.82 17.99
N TYR A 253 21.05 -17.58 19.05
CA TYR A 253 20.14 -18.59 19.60
C TYR A 253 19.90 -18.34 21.08
N CYS A 254 18.68 -18.62 21.56
CA CYS A 254 18.46 -18.74 23.01
C CYS A 254 19.13 -20.00 23.53
N GLU A 255 19.38 -20.02 24.83
CA GLU A 255 20.08 -21.12 25.51
C GLU A 255 19.52 -22.50 25.14
N THR A 256 18.20 -22.65 25.23
CA THR A 256 17.50 -23.90 24.93
C THR A 256 17.73 -24.36 23.49
N HIS A 257 17.54 -23.49 22.49
CA HIS A 257 17.72 -23.86 21.09
C HIS A 257 19.18 -24.01 20.70
N TYR A 258 20.09 -23.24 21.31
CA TYR A 258 21.51 -23.41 21.08
C TYR A 258 21.96 -24.81 21.49
N HIS A 259 21.59 -25.24 22.69
CA HIS A 259 21.95 -26.56 23.19
C HIS A 259 21.19 -27.69 22.46
N GLN A 260 19.93 -27.48 22.04
CA GLN A 260 19.23 -28.47 21.21
C GLN A 260 19.86 -28.69 19.84
N LEU A 261 20.38 -27.65 19.20
CA LEU A 261 20.92 -27.73 17.84
C LEU A 261 22.42 -28.02 17.81
N PHE A 262 23.16 -27.55 18.82
CA PHE A 262 24.63 -27.56 18.84
C PHE A 262 25.22 -28.06 20.15
N GLY A 263 24.38 -28.42 21.12
CA GLY A 263 24.82 -29.02 22.38
C GLY A 263 25.25 -30.47 22.17
N ASN A 264 25.94 -30.99 23.18
CA ASN A 264 26.34 -32.39 23.20
C ASN A 264 25.17 -33.24 23.68
N LEU A 265 24.83 -34.29 22.93
CA LEU A 265 23.85 -35.29 23.35
C LEU A 265 24.54 -36.30 24.26
N CYS A 266 23.91 -36.60 25.40
CA CYS A 266 24.38 -37.67 26.26
C CYS A 266 24.22 -39.02 25.56
N PHE A 267 25.30 -39.81 25.49
CA PHE A 267 25.31 -41.11 24.83
C PHE A 267 24.25 -42.10 25.36
N VAL A 268 23.89 -41.99 26.64
CA VAL A 268 22.90 -42.87 27.28
C VAL A 268 21.46 -42.37 27.09
N CYS A 269 21.12 -41.18 27.61
CA CYS A 269 19.73 -40.69 27.55
C CYS A 269 19.36 -39.96 26.26
N ASN A 270 20.32 -39.72 25.36
CA ASN A 270 20.15 -38.94 24.14
C ASN A 270 19.56 -37.54 24.35
N GLN A 271 19.65 -37.01 25.59
CA GLN A 271 19.23 -35.66 25.92
C GLN A 271 20.42 -34.71 25.84
N VAL A 272 20.09 -33.47 25.52
CA VAL A 272 21.02 -32.34 25.48
C VAL A 272 21.61 -32.09 26.87
N ILE A 273 22.94 -32.02 26.95
CA ILE A 273 23.63 -31.75 28.21
C ILE A 273 23.65 -30.24 28.45
N SER A 274 22.81 -29.76 29.38
CA SER A 274 22.69 -28.33 29.73
C SER A 274 23.74 -27.83 30.75
N GLY A 275 24.71 -28.66 31.13
CA GLY A 275 25.71 -28.35 32.16
C GLY A 275 27.06 -29.01 31.87
N ASP A 276 27.76 -29.48 32.91
CA ASP A 276 29.06 -30.14 32.74
C ASP A 276 28.96 -31.36 31.81
N VAL A 277 29.73 -31.30 30.72
CA VAL A 277 29.86 -32.40 29.76
C VAL A 277 31.10 -33.22 30.10
N PHE A 278 30.94 -34.53 30.22
CA PHE A 278 32.06 -35.45 30.32
C PHE A 278 32.33 -36.02 28.92
N THR A 279 33.47 -35.66 28.35
CA THR A 279 33.94 -36.23 27.08
C THR A 279 34.85 -37.42 27.38
N ALA A 280 34.36 -38.62 27.12
CA ALA A 280 35.09 -39.87 27.33
C ALA A 280 34.71 -40.87 26.23
N LEU A 281 35.68 -41.67 25.76
CA LEU A 281 35.47 -42.70 24.74
C LEU A 281 34.92 -42.14 23.41
N ASN A 282 35.36 -40.94 23.01
CA ASN A 282 34.82 -40.17 21.88
C ASN A 282 33.29 -39.94 21.93
N LYS A 283 32.73 -39.92 23.14
CA LYS A 283 31.30 -39.73 23.40
C LYS A 283 31.12 -38.67 24.49
N ALA A 284 29.98 -37.99 24.45
CA ALA A 284 29.59 -37.05 25.49
C ALA A 284 28.61 -37.71 26.46
N TRP A 285 28.78 -37.45 27.75
CA TRP A 285 27.99 -38.02 28.83
C TRP A 285 27.54 -36.91 29.77
N CYS A 286 26.28 -36.96 30.23
CA CYS A 286 25.81 -36.05 31.27
C CYS A 286 26.28 -36.51 32.66
N VAL A 287 26.23 -35.60 33.64
CA VAL A 287 26.59 -35.86 35.05
C VAL A 287 25.86 -37.06 35.65
N HIS A 288 24.65 -37.38 35.18
CA HIS A 288 23.86 -38.49 35.68
C HIS A 288 24.24 -39.85 35.08
N HIS A 289 24.75 -39.87 33.84
CA HIS A 289 24.97 -41.11 33.08
C HIS A 289 26.45 -41.50 32.92
N PHE A 290 27.38 -40.65 33.35
CA PHE A 290 28.78 -41.04 33.41
C PHE A 290 29.03 -41.90 34.66
N ALA A 291 28.78 -43.21 34.54
CA ALA A 291 28.87 -44.18 35.63
C ALA A 291 29.55 -45.49 35.20
N CYS A 292 30.10 -46.24 36.16
CA CYS A 292 30.74 -47.52 35.91
C CYS A 292 29.73 -48.56 35.41
N ALA A 293 29.98 -49.19 34.27
CA ALA A 293 29.07 -50.18 33.67
C ALA A 293 28.86 -51.46 34.50
N PHE A 294 29.64 -51.67 35.57
CA PHE A 294 29.62 -52.89 36.39
C PHE A 294 29.15 -52.66 37.83
N CYS A 295 29.09 -51.41 38.28
CA CYS A 295 28.66 -51.10 39.64
C CYS A 295 27.81 -49.83 39.76
N ASP A 296 27.48 -49.20 38.63
CA ASP A 296 26.70 -47.96 38.51
C ASP A 296 27.21 -46.78 39.35
N GLN A 297 28.44 -46.88 39.85
CA GLN A 297 29.07 -45.80 40.60
C GLN A 297 29.30 -44.62 39.66
N LYS A 298 28.68 -43.48 39.99
CA LYS A 298 28.87 -42.20 39.28
C LYS A 298 30.33 -41.78 39.33
N MET A 299 30.85 -41.37 38.18
CA MET A 299 32.24 -40.99 37.97
C MET A 299 32.31 -39.49 37.68
N ASN A 300 33.46 -38.87 37.96
CA ASN A 300 33.72 -37.45 37.70
C ASN A 300 35.05 -37.28 36.94
N GLN A 301 35.45 -36.04 36.63
CA GLN A 301 36.67 -35.78 35.84
C GLN A 301 37.96 -36.27 36.55
N LYS A 302 37.92 -36.45 37.87
CA LYS A 302 39.06 -36.91 38.68
C LYS A 302 39.08 -38.43 38.88
N THR A 303 37.99 -39.14 38.59
CA THR A 303 37.94 -40.59 38.75
C THR A 303 38.66 -41.29 37.61
N LYS A 304 39.68 -42.10 37.93
CA LYS A 304 40.32 -42.98 36.95
C LYS A 304 39.34 -44.09 36.53
N PHE A 305 39.12 -44.20 35.23
CA PHE A 305 38.30 -45.23 34.61
C PHE A 305 39.08 -45.92 33.48
N PHE A 306 38.61 -47.09 33.09
CA PHE A 306 39.17 -47.91 32.00
C PHE A 306 38.07 -48.22 30.99
N GLU A 307 38.42 -48.27 29.71
CA GLU A 307 37.50 -48.68 28.65
C GLU A 307 37.36 -50.21 28.64
N PHE A 308 36.13 -50.71 28.71
CA PHE A 308 35.79 -52.10 28.48
C PHE A 308 34.59 -52.16 27.55
N ASP A 309 34.74 -52.74 26.37
CA ASP A 309 33.66 -52.94 25.39
C ASP A 309 32.86 -51.64 25.11
N LEU A 310 33.59 -50.55 24.82
CA LEU A 310 33.05 -49.20 24.59
C LEU A 310 32.29 -48.57 25.78
N LYS A 311 32.39 -49.16 26.98
CA LYS A 311 31.78 -48.67 28.21
C LYS A 311 32.84 -48.34 29.27
N PRO A 312 32.60 -47.34 30.13
CA PRO A 312 33.56 -46.97 31.16
C PRO A 312 33.44 -47.89 32.39
N ALA A 313 34.57 -48.40 32.87
CA ALA A 313 34.69 -49.22 34.07
C ALA A 313 35.53 -48.49 35.13
N CYS A 314 35.05 -48.40 36.37
CA CYS A 314 35.86 -47.82 37.45
C CYS A 314 37.06 -48.71 37.78
N LYS A 315 38.13 -48.11 38.31
CA LYS A 315 39.34 -48.85 38.72
C LYS A 315 39.03 -50.09 39.58
N LYS A 316 38.12 -49.95 40.56
CA LYS A 316 37.74 -51.06 41.46
C LYS A 316 37.13 -52.26 40.72
N CYS A 317 36.34 -52.02 39.68
CA CYS A 317 35.75 -53.09 38.86
C CYS A 317 36.77 -53.66 37.87
N TYR A 318 37.57 -52.79 37.25
CA TYR A 318 38.66 -53.22 36.37
C TYR A 318 39.66 -54.13 37.10
N ASP A 319 40.03 -53.79 38.34
CA ASP A 319 40.96 -54.58 39.15
C ASP A 319 40.44 -55.99 39.49
N LYS A 320 39.12 -56.22 39.43
CA LYS A 320 38.51 -57.55 39.62
C LYS A 320 38.54 -58.42 38.36
N PHE A 321 38.87 -57.88 37.20
CA PHE A 321 38.90 -58.67 35.95
C PHE A 321 40.02 -59.73 35.96
N PRO A 322 39.78 -60.91 35.35
CA PRO A 322 40.80 -61.94 35.17
C PRO A 322 42.05 -61.39 34.48
N GLN A 323 43.23 -61.85 34.89
CA GLN A 323 44.51 -61.33 34.36
C GLN A 323 44.66 -61.53 32.85
N GLU A 324 44.16 -62.64 32.31
CA GLU A 324 44.17 -62.91 30.86
C GLU A 324 43.28 -61.93 30.08
N LEU A 325 42.17 -61.48 30.68
CA LEU A 325 41.30 -60.46 30.08
C LEU A 325 41.99 -59.10 30.07
N LYS A 326 42.63 -58.70 31.18
CA LYS A 326 43.42 -57.45 31.27
C LYS A 326 44.59 -57.42 30.28
N LYS A 327 45.26 -58.56 30.03
CA LYS A 327 46.33 -58.67 29.02
C LYS A 327 45.80 -58.51 27.60
N ARG A 328 44.67 -59.15 27.26
CA ARG A 328 44.02 -59.01 25.95
C ARG A 328 43.58 -57.57 25.67
N MET A 329 43.04 -56.89 26.67
CA MET A 329 42.63 -55.49 26.56
C MET A 329 43.82 -54.55 26.33
N ARG A 330 44.95 -54.74 27.03
CA ARG A 330 46.18 -53.97 26.78
C ARG A 330 46.69 -54.14 25.35
N ARG A 331 46.71 -55.37 24.84
CA ARG A 331 47.11 -55.65 23.44
C ARG A 331 46.21 -54.95 22.41
N MET A 332 44.90 -54.90 22.64
CA MET A 332 43.96 -54.17 21.77
C MET A 332 44.20 -52.65 21.80
N TYR A 333 44.54 -52.09 22.97
CA TYR A 333 44.85 -50.67 23.11
C TYR A 333 46.17 -50.28 22.42
N ASP A 334 47.21 -51.10 22.58
CA ASP A 334 48.53 -50.90 21.95
C ASP A 334 48.47 -51.02 20.42
N SER A 335 47.51 -51.78 19.88
CA SER A 335 47.34 -51.97 18.44
C SER A 335 46.63 -50.82 17.70
N ASN A 336 46.07 -49.82 18.41
CA ASN A 336 45.36 -48.71 17.77
C ASN A 336 45.54 -47.37 18.51
N PRO A 337 46.70 -46.70 18.36
CA PRO A 337 47.06 -45.49 19.12
C PRO A 337 46.29 -44.21 18.76
N LYS A 338 45.33 -44.23 17.81
CA LYS A 338 44.67 -43.02 17.27
C LYS A 338 43.39 -42.55 18.02
N ARG A 339 43.29 -42.74 19.35
CA ARG A 339 42.15 -42.25 20.14
C ARG A 339 42.55 -41.39 21.34
N ILE A 340 43.41 -40.40 21.10
CA ILE A 340 43.63 -39.30 22.04
C ILE A 340 43.46 -37.99 21.27
N PRO A 341 42.55 -37.11 21.69
CA PRO A 341 42.78 -35.68 21.66
C PRO A 341 43.11 -35.18 23.07
N ALA A 342 43.97 -34.16 23.09
CA ALA A 342 44.45 -33.42 24.25
C ALA A 342 43.35 -32.82 25.13
#